data_AF-A0A258JFQ5-F1
#
_entry.id   AF-A0A258JFQ5-F1
#
_cell.length_a   1.000
_cell.length_b   1.000
_cell.length_c   1.000
_cell.angle_alpha   90.00
_cell.angle_beta   90.00
_cell.angle_gamma   90.00
#
_symmetry.space_group_name_H-M   'P 1'
#
loop_
_entity.id
_entity.type
_entity.pdbx_description
1 polymer ?
#
loop_
_entity_poly.entity_id
_entity_poly.type
_entity_poly.pdbx_seq_one_letter_code
_entity_poly.pdbx_strand_id
1 'polypeptide(L)'
;QLSITDGLTGLANRRHFDERLRLEWRRAARTGAPLALLFIDADHFKALNDVFGHAKGDEVLKSVAGCIAISIRRPGDLAARFGGEEFAVILPDTGPDAALGLAQTIRARIEDLRFAGVTRPVTVSIGIKAMRPAPDIAVSTLLEAADKALYQAKAAGRNRVILSD
;
A
#
# COMPACT_ATOMS: atom_id res chain seq x y z
N GLN A 1 -5.58 -26.24 -2.57
CA GLN A 1 -6.32 -25.02 -2.21
C GLN A 1 -5.30 -23.89 -2.13
N LEU A 2 -5.28 -22.94 -3.09
CA LEU A 2 -4.32 -21.84 -3.06
C LEU A 2 -4.75 -20.80 -2.02
N SER A 3 -3.85 -20.47 -1.08
CA SER A 3 -4.08 -19.42 -0.08
C SER A 3 -4.35 -18.07 -0.76
N ILE A 4 -5.30 -17.30 -0.26
CA ILE A 4 -5.55 -15.89 -0.63
C ILE A 4 -4.82 -14.91 0.30
N THR A 5 -4.22 -15.42 1.38
CA THR A 5 -3.51 -14.64 2.39
C THR A 5 -2.00 -14.84 2.28
N ASP A 6 -1.26 -13.81 2.71
CA ASP A 6 0.18 -13.87 2.97
C ASP A 6 0.44 -14.50 4.34
N GLY A 7 1.33 -15.49 4.39
CA GLY A 7 1.59 -16.29 5.60
C GLY A 7 2.30 -15.53 6.72
N LEU A 8 3.02 -14.46 6.41
CA LEU A 8 3.75 -13.67 7.43
C LEU A 8 2.85 -12.62 8.08
N THR A 9 2.10 -11.89 7.24
CA THR A 9 1.40 -10.66 7.63
C THR A 9 -0.10 -10.86 7.85
N GLY A 10 -0.68 -11.95 7.32
CA GLY A 10 -2.12 -12.20 7.35
C GLY A 10 -2.95 -11.34 6.40
N LEU A 11 -2.33 -10.39 5.68
CA LEU A 11 -2.99 -9.62 4.63
C LEU A 11 -3.31 -10.49 3.41
N ALA A 12 -4.03 -9.92 2.45
CA ALA A 12 -4.15 -10.55 1.13
C ALA A 12 -2.76 -10.72 0.49
N ASN A 13 -2.56 -11.79 -0.29
CA ASN A 13 -1.36 -11.92 -1.10
C ASN A 13 -1.52 -11.22 -2.46
N ARG A 14 -0.42 -11.07 -3.19
CA ARG A 14 -0.38 -10.43 -4.52
C ARG A 14 -1.39 -11.02 -5.50
N ARG A 15 -1.54 -12.34 -5.55
CA ARG A 15 -2.52 -12.99 -6.45
C ARG A 15 -3.94 -12.52 -6.14
N HIS A 16 -4.31 -12.48 -4.85
CA HIS A 16 -5.63 -12.00 -4.45
C HIS A 16 -5.81 -10.50 -4.74
N PHE A 17 -4.77 -9.69 -4.52
CA PHE A 17 -4.76 -8.28 -4.91
C PHE A 17 -5.04 -8.11 -6.41
N ASP A 18 -4.34 -8.82 -7.30
CA ASP A 18 -4.50 -8.71 -8.75
C ASP A 18 -5.93 -9.08 -9.19
N GLU A 19 -6.49 -10.15 -8.61
CA GLU A 19 -7.86 -10.60 -8.86
C GLU A 19 -8.88 -9.53 -8.42
N ARG A 20 -8.70 -8.97 -7.22
CA ARG A 20 -9.60 -7.97 -6.67
C ARG A 20 -9.50 -6.62 -7.37
N LEU A 21 -8.32 -6.19 -7.77
CA LEU A 21 -8.13 -4.95 -8.51
C LEU A 21 -8.89 -4.98 -9.85
N ARG A 22 -8.79 -6.09 -10.60
CA ARG A 22 -9.54 -6.26 -11.86
C ARG A 22 -11.05 -6.29 -11.64
N LEU A 23 -11.52 -6.82 -10.52
CA LEU A 23 -12.93 -6.83 -10.17
C LEU A 23 -13.43 -5.42 -9.85
N GLU A 24 -12.74 -4.70 -8.98
CA GLU A 24 -13.12 -3.34 -8.58
C GLU A 24 -12.97 -2.35 -9.74
N TRP A 25 -11.99 -2.51 -10.62
CA TRP A 25 -11.86 -1.72 -11.85
C TRP A 25 -13.10 -1.84 -12.74
N ARG A 26 -13.56 -3.07 -13.02
CA ARG A 26 -14.79 -3.30 -13.79
C ARG A 26 -16.04 -2.79 -13.07
N ARG A 27 -16.07 -2.88 -11.74
CA ARG A 27 -17.18 -2.34 -10.95
C ARG A 27 -17.23 -0.83 -11.05
N ALA A 28 -16.12 -0.14 -10.81
CA ALA A 28 -15.98 1.30 -10.90
C ALA A 28 -16.31 1.83 -12.31
N ALA A 29 -15.91 1.11 -13.36
CA ALA A 29 -16.29 1.44 -14.75
C ALA A 29 -17.81 1.43 -14.97
N ARG A 30 -18.53 0.48 -14.35
CA ARG A 30 -20.01 0.40 -14.48
C ARG A 30 -20.74 1.43 -13.63
N THR A 31 -20.23 1.75 -12.45
CA THR A 31 -20.86 2.70 -11.53
C THR A 31 -20.44 4.14 -11.80
N GLY A 32 -19.42 4.34 -12.62
CA GLY A 32 -18.77 5.64 -12.83
C GLY A 32 -18.02 6.14 -11.61
N ALA A 33 -17.84 5.32 -10.56
CA ALA A 33 -17.19 5.73 -9.31
C ALA A 33 -15.66 5.77 -9.43
N PRO A 34 -14.95 6.58 -8.62
CA PRO A 34 -13.50 6.58 -8.60
C PRO A 34 -12.97 5.33 -7.89
N LEU A 35 -11.80 4.86 -8.34
CA LEU A 35 -11.01 3.83 -7.67
C LEU A 35 -9.64 4.40 -7.35
N ALA A 36 -9.23 4.28 -6.09
CA ALA A 36 -7.89 4.67 -5.64
C ALA A 36 -7.03 3.44 -5.32
N LEU A 37 -5.74 3.57 -5.61
CA LEU A 37 -4.71 2.59 -5.35
C LEU A 37 -3.55 3.26 -4.62
N LEU A 38 -3.09 2.62 -3.55
CA LEU A 38 -1.86 2.97 -2.84
C LEU A 38 -0.84 1.85 -3.07
N PHE A 39 0.39 2.22 -3.41
CA PHE A 39 1.57 1.38 -3.21
C PHE A 39 2.39 1.94 -2.05
N ILE A 40 2.81 1.06 -1.15
CA ILE A 40 3.48 1.39 0.11
C ILE A 40 4.74 0.53 0.20
N ASP A 41 5.87 1.13 0.54
CA ASP A 41 7.14 0.42 0.68
C ASP A 41 7.86 0.85 1.97
N ALA A 42 8.37 -0.12 2.73
CA ALA A 42 9.13 0.14 3.94
C ALA A 42 10.53 0.68 3.62
N ASP A 43 10.77 1.92 4.04
CA ASP A 43 12.00 2.62 3.74
C ASP A 43 13.21 1.95 4.41
N HIS A 44 14.29 1.80 3.64
CA HIS A 44 15.56 1.24 4.13
C HIS A 44 15.44 -0.17 4.74
N PHE A 45 14.43 -0.96 4.34
CA PHE A 45 14.16 -2.27 4.94
C PHE A 45 15.33 -3.26 4.83
N LYS A 46 16.06 -3.26 3.71
CA LYS A 46 17.29 -4.04 3.57
C LYS A 46 18.34 -3.69 4.64
N ALA A 47 18.59 -2.40 4.86
CA ALA A 47 19.56 -1.96 5.87
C ALA A 47 19.10 -2.33 7.30
N LEU A 48 17.80 -2.33 7.56
CA LEU A 48 17.24 -2.82 8.83
C LEU A 48 17.53 -4.32 9.00
N ASN A 49 17.31 -5.13 7.97
CA ASN A 49 17.63 -6.56 8.01
C ASN A 49 19.14 -6.82 8.16
N ASP A 50 19.98 -6.06 7.47
CA ASP A 50 21.44 -6.22 7.55
C ASP A 50 21.96 -5.93 8.97
N VAL A 51 21.32 -5.03 9.71
CA VAL A 51 21.72 -4.65 11.08
C VAL A 51 21.10 -5.54 12.15
N PHE A 52 19.81 -5.87 12.03
CA PHE A 52 19.04 -6.53 13.10
C PHE A 52 18.61 -7.97 12.79
N GLY A 53 18.89 -8.45 11.58
CA GLY A 53 18.52 -9.78 11.11
C GLY A 53 17.06 -9.89 10.65
N HIS A 54 16.79 -10.92 9.84
CA HIS A 54 15.47 -11.16 9.23
C HIS A 54 14.33 -11.33 10.25
N ALA A 55 14.59 -11.88 11.43
CA ALA A 55 13.57 -12.03 12.47
C ALA A 55 13.02 -10.67 12.92
N LYS A 56 13.87 -9.64 13.01
CA LYS A 56 13.43 -8.27 13.31
C LYS A 56 12.68 -7.65 12.12
N GLY A 57 13.16 -7.89 10.90
CA GLY A 57 12.43 -7.48 9.69
C GLY A 57 11.01 -8.04 9.64
N ASP A 58 10.84 -9.31 9.97
CA ASP A 58 9.53 -9.96 10.02
C ASP A 58 8.59 -9.33 11.06
N GLU A 59 9.09 -8.95 12.24
CA GLU A 59 8.34 -8.21 13.25
C GLU A 59 7.88 -6.83 12.74
N VAL A 60 8.79 -6.14 12.03
CA VAL A 60 8.49 -4.85 11.40
C VAL A 60 7.41 -4.99 10.34
N LEU A 61 7.52 -5.96 9.43
CA LEU A 61 6.53 -6.19 8.38
C LEU A 61 5.16 -6.54 8.94
N LYS A 62 5.10 -7.35 10.01
CA LYS A 62 3.84 -7.65 10.72
C LYS A 62 3.21 -6.40 11.31
N SER A 63 4.01 -5.53 11.89
CA SER A 63 3.51 -4.29 12.52
C SER A 63 3.05 -3.27 11.48
N VAL A 64 3.80 -3.11 10.38
CA VAL A 64 3.38 -2.30 9.22
C VAL A 64 2.07 -2.83 8.64
N ALA A 65 1.96 -4.13 8.41
CA ALA A 65 0.74 -4.76 7.93
C ALA A 65 -0.46 -4.52 8.86
N GLY A 66 -0.24 -4.66 10.17
CA GLY A 66 -1.25 -4.36 11.18
C GLY A 66 -1.71 -2.90 11.12
N CYS A 67 -0.79 -1.95 11.03
CA CYS A 67 -1.09 -0.53 10.88
C CYS A 67 -1.91 -0.23 9.62
N ILE A 68 -1.60 -0.85 8.49
CA ILE A 68 -2.38 -0.72 7.26
C ILE A 68 -3.79 -1.28 7.47
N ALA A 69 -3.90 -2.50 8.00
CA ALA A 69 -5.16 -3.20 8.20
C ALA A 69 -6.14 -2.44 9.11
N ILE A 70 -5.67 -1.83 10.21
CA ILE A 70 -6.54 -1.05 11.12
C ILE A 70 -6.90 0.34 10.57
N SER A 71 -6.20 0.80 9.54
CA SER A 71 -6.43 2.11 8.92
C SER A 71 -7.49 2.03 7.83
N ILE A 72 -7.59 0.90 7.12
CA ILE A 72 -8.69 0.63 6.20
C ILE A 72 -9.91 0.12 6.97
N ARG A 73 -11.07 0.76 6.80
CA ARG A 73 -12.26 0.45 7.63
C ARG A 73 -13.54 0.28 6.83
N ARG A 74 -13.53 0.55 5.52
CA ARG A 74 -14.74 0.47 4.72
C ARG A 74 -14.91 -0.94 4.15
N PRO A 75 -16.16 -1.43 4.07
CA PRO A 75 -16.45 -2.64 3.30
C PRO A 75 -15.97 -2.47 1.85
N GLY A 76 -15.05 -3.34 1.42
CA GLY A 76 -14.48 -3.31 0.06
C GLY A 76 -13.05 -2.78 0.00
N ASP A 77 -12.57 -2.06 1.02
CA ASP A 77 -11.13 -1.77 1.12
C ASP A 77 -10.36 -3.09 1.22
N LEU A 78 -9.20 -3.17 0.55
CA LEU A 78 -8.36 -4.34 0.59
C LEU A 78 -6.90 -3.96 0.74
N ALA A 79 -6.25 -4.49 1.78
CA ALA A 79 -4.80 -4.41 1.96
C ALA A 79 -4.16 -5.75 1.60
N ALA A 80 -3.04 -5.68 0.89
CA ALA A 80 -2.27 -6.83 0.47
C ALA A 80 -0.78 -6.62 0.70
N ARG A 81 -0.05 -7.71 0.97
CA ARG A 81 1.40 -7.75 0.79
C ARG A 81 1.69 -8.06 -0.68
N PHE A 82 2.30 -7.10 -1.36
CA PHE A 82 2.56 -7.18 -2.80
C PHE A 82 3.83 -8.00 -3.08
N GLY A 83 4.85 -7.89 -2.23
CA GLY A 83 6.06 -8.71 -2.27
C GLY A 83 7.16 -8.11 -1.40
N GLY A 84 8.00 -8.93 -0.76
CA GLY A 84 9.09 -8.41 0.09
C GLY A 84 8.58 -7.44 1.17
N GLU A 85 9.01 -6.19 1.09
CA GLU A 85 8.64 -5.04 1.91
C GLU A 85 7.51 -4.16 1.34
N GLU A 86 6.93 -4.55 0.20
CA GLU A 86 5.92 -3.80 -0.52
C GLU A 86 4.50 -4.25 -0.14
N PHE A 87 3.64 -3.26 0.05
CA PHE A 87 2.22 -3.41 0.34
C PHE A 87 1.39 -2.62 -0.66
N ALA A 88 0.15 -3.03 -0.86
CA ALA A 88 -0.80 -2.36 -1.73
C ALA A 88 -2.16 -2.22 -1.05
N VAL A 89 -2.86 -1.13 -1.31
CA VAL A 89 -4.23 -0.90 -0.82
C VAL A 89 -5.15 -0.49 -1.96
N ILE A 90 -6.24 -1.23 -2.13
CA ILE A 90 -7.33 -0.92 -3.07
C ILE A 90 -8.44 -0.21 -2.29
N LEU A 91 -8.87 0.95 -2.76
CA LEU A 91 -9.91 1.78 -2.15
C LEU A 91 -11.03 2.04 -3.17
N PRO A 92 -12.06 1.17 -3.23
CA PRO A 92 -13.24 1.40 -4.06
C PRO A 92 -13.97 2.69 -3.66
N ASP A 93 -14.67 3.30 -4.62
CA ASP A 93 -15.51 4.47 -4.42
C ASP A 93 -14.79 5.63 -3.69
N THR A 94 -13.47 5.77 -3.92
CA THR A 94 -12.59 6.69 -3.20
C THR A 94 -11.84 7.62 -4.15
N GLY A 95 -12.03 8.93 -3.97
CA GLY A 95 -11.34 9.97 -4.73
C GLY A 95 -9.95 10.34 -4.17
N PRO A 96 -9.21 11.22 -4.88
CA PRO A 96 -7.82 11.56 -4.56
C PRO A 96 -7.63 12.11 -3.14
N ASP A 97 -8.45 13.07 -2.69
CA ASP A 97 -8.28 13.71 -1.38
C ASP A 97 -8.48 12.73 -0.22
N ALA A 98 -9.48 11.85 -0.33
CA ALA A 98 -9.75 10.83 0.68
C ALA A 98 -8.63 9.77 0.73
N ALA A 99 -8.13 9.36 -0.45
CA ALA A 99 -6.99 8.46 -0.53
C ALA A 99 -5.72 9.07 0.06
N LEU A 100 -5.46 10.37 -0.20
CA LEU A 100 -4.35 11.12 0.35
C LEU A 100 -4.42 11.21 1.88
N GLY A 101 -5.58 11.56 2.44
CA GLY A 101 -5.76 11.63 3.89
C GLY A 101 -5.54 10.28 4.59
N LEU A 102 -6.02 9.18 3.97
CA LEU A 102 -5.79 7.83 4.48
C LEU A 102 -4.30 7.43 4.41
N ALA A 103 -3.64 7.69 3.29
CA ALA A 103 -2.21 7.42 3.13
C ALA A 103 -1.36 8.21 4.14
N GLN A 104 -1.67 9.49 4.37
CA GLN A 104 -1.00 10.32 5.38
C GLN A 104 -1.18 9.72 6.78
N THR A 105 -2.39 9.23 7.09
CA THR A 105 -2.68 8.54 8.36
C THR A 105 -1.86 7.26 8.51
N ILE A 106 -1.79 6.43 7.46
CA ILE A 106 -1.00 5.20 7.45
C ILE A 106 0.49 5.52 7.68
N ARG A 107 1.04 6.48 6.92
CA ARG A 107 2.44 6.90 7.02
C ARG A 107 2.78 7.36 8.44
N ALA A 108 1.99 8.26 9.02
CA ALA A 108 2.20 8.78 10.36
C ALA A 108 2.14 7.67 11.43
N ARG A 109 1.14 6.78 11.35
CA ARG A 109 1.00 5.65 12.29
C ARG A 109 2.20 4.70 12.25
N ILE A 110 2.76 4.46 11.07
CA ILE A 110 3.93 3.60 10.91
C ILE A 110 5.19 4.28 11.46
N GLU A 111 5.37 5.57 11.17
CA GLU A 111 6.47 6.38 11.73
C GLU A 111 6.45 6.40 13.28
N ASP A 112 5.27 6.32 13.88
CA ASP A 112 5.09 6.27 15.34
C ASP A 112 5.38 4.90 15.95
N LEU A 113 5.54 3.83 15.15
CA LEU A 113 5.90 2.52 15.68
C LEU A 113 7.29 2.54 16.33
N ARG A 114 7.44 1.77 17.40
CA ARG A 114 8.70 1.60 18.12
C ARG A 114 9.00 0.11 18.24
N PHE A 115 10.25 -0.25 17.97
CA PHE A 115 10.73 -1.62 18.02
C PHE A 115 11.91 -1.71 18.97
N ALA A 116 11.92 -2.73 19.85
CA ALA A 116 13.02 -2.93 20.77
C ALA A 116 14.35 -3.07 20.01
N GLY A 117 15.35 -2.27 20.40
CA GLY A 117 16.67 -2.24 19.78
C GLY A 117 16.80 -1.33 18.54
N VAL A 118 15.68 -0.84 17.98
CA VAL A 118 15.70 0.04 16.80
C VAL A 118 15.54 1.50 17.25
N THR A 119 16.61 2.29 17.11
CA THR A 119 16.65 3.68 17.59
C THR A 119 16.04 4.68 16.60
N ARG A 120 16.04 4.35 15.30
CA ARG A 120 15.44 5.18 14.26
C ARG A 120 14.01 4.72 13.95
N PRO A 121 13.07 5.63 13.68
CA PRO A 121 11.74 5.25 13.22
C PRO A 121 11.81 4.38 11.97
N VAL A 122 10.94 3.37 11.90
CA VAL A 122 10.63 2.70 10.63
C VAL A 122 9.65 3.61 9.89
N THR A 123 9.96 3.96 8.65
CA THR A 123 9.11 4.82 7.82
C THR A 123 8.67 4.09 6.57
N VAL A 124 7.65 4.63 5.90
CA VAL A 124 7.21 4.15 4.59
C VAL A 124 7.12 5.30 3.59
N SER A 125 7.40 4.98 2.34
CA SER A 125 7.05 5.81 1.19
C SER A 125 5.75 5.31 0.57
N ILE A 126 4.87 6.22 0.16
CA ILE A 126 3.55 5.88 -0.41
C ILE A 126 3.33 6.61 -1.73
N GLY A 127 3.01 5.86 -2.77
CA GLY A 127 2.52 6.37 -4.04
C GLY A 127 1.01 6.15 -4.17
N ILE A 128 0.29 7.15 -4.65
CA ILE A 128 -1.16 7.09 -4.83
C ILE A 128 -1.52 7.39 -6.28
N LYS A 129 -2.49 6.67 -6.82
CA LYS A 129 -3.31 7.16 -7.92
C LYS A 129 -4.79 6.93 -7.62
N ALA A 130 -5.62 7.93 -7.94
CA ALA A 130 -7.07 7.80 -7.96
C ALA A 130 -7.60 8.21 -9.33
N MET A 131 -8.49 7.42 -9.91
CA MET A 131 -9.15 7.78 -11.18
C MET A 131 -10.49 7.07 -11.35
N ARG A 132 -11.33 7.60 -12.23
CA ARG A 132 -12.51 6.90 -12.72
C ARG A 132 -12.10 6.07 -13.94
N PRO A 133 -12.38 4.76 -13.99
CA PRO A 133 -12.16 3.98 -15.19
C PRO A 133 -12.92 4.56 -16.38
N ALA A 134 -12.30 4.53 -17.56
CA ALA A 134 -12.89 4.93 -18.83
C ALA A 134 -12.66 3.84 -19.89
N PRO A 135 -13.47 3.78 -20.97
CA PRO A 135 -13.40 2.70 -21.97
C PRO A 135 -12.02 2.49 -22.62
N ASP A 136 -11.21 3.54 -22.72
CA ASP A 136 -9.88 3.60 -23.33
C ASP A 136 -8.73 3.56 -22.31
N ILE A 137 -9.04 3.47 -21.01
CA ILE A 137 -8.03 3.41 -19.95
C ILE A 137 -7.96 1.99 -19.40
N ALA A 138 -6.76 1.41 -19.44
CA ALA A 138 -6.48 0.11 -18.85
C ALA A 138 -6.21 0.22 -17.35
N VAL A 139 -6.49 -0.86 -16.60
CA VAL A 139 -6.15 -0.95 -15.17
C VAL A 139 -4.64 -0.82 -14.92
N SER A 140 -3.79 -1.13 -15.90
CA SER A 140 -2.34 -0.93 -15.83
C SER A 140 -1.98 0.55 -15.67
N THR A 141 -2.75 1.47 -16.24
CA THR A 141 -2.52 2.92 -16.09
C THR A 141 -2.65 3.36 -14.62
N LEU A 142 -3.59 2.77 -13.86
CA LEU A 142 -3.73 3.00 -12.43
C LEU A 142 -2.51 2.46 -11.65
N LEU A 143 -2.06 1.24 -11.98
CA LEU A 143 -0.90 0.60 -11.36
C LEU A 143 0.38 1.40 -11.61
N GLU A 144 0.66 1.73 -12.88
CA GLU A 144 1.87 2.45 -13.31
C GLU A 144 1.95 3.84 -12.71
N ALA A 145 0.82 4.55 -12.61
CA ALA A 145 0.79 5.88 -11.99
C ALA A 145 1.03 5.82 -10.47
N ALA A 146 0.45 4.85 -9.76
CA ALA A 146 0.70 4.66 -8.33
C ALA A 146 2.15 4.24 -8.06
N ASP A 147 2.73 3.38 -8.90
CA ASP A 147 4.13 2.95 -8.80
C ASP A 147 5.10 4.10 -9.07
N LYS A 148 4.84 4.89 -10.14
CA LYS A 148 5.61 6.10 -10.43
C LYS A 148 5.56 7.10 -9.28
N ALA A 149 4.41 7.29 -8.64
CA ALA A 149 4.28 8.13 -7.47
C ALA A 149 5.09 7.59 -6.27
N LEU A 150 5.13 6.27 -6.07
CA LEU A 150 5.94 5.65 -5.02
C LEU A 150 7.44 5.86 -5.28
N TYR A 151 7.87 5.69 -6.53
CA TYR A 151 9.24 5.99 -6.95
C TYR A 151 9.60 7.45 -6.66
N GLN A 152 8.72 8.39 -7.01
CA GLN A 152 8.92 9.81 -6.70
C GLN A 152 8.98 10.06 -5.18
N ALA A 153 8.16 9.37 -4.38
CA ALA A 153 8.16 9.51 -2.93
C ALA A 153 9.51 9.08 -2.35
N LYS A 154 10.07 7.97 -2.83
CA LYS A 154 11.40 7.49 -2.48
C LYS A 154 12.49 8.48 -2.91
N ALA A 155 12.42 8.97 -4.15
CA ALA A 155 13.41 9.89 -4.72
C ALA A 155 13.41 11.27 -4.03
N ALA A 156 12.26 11.74 -3.57
CA ALA A 156 12.15 13.03 -2.90
C ALA A 156 12.59 13.01 -1.43
N GLY A 157 13.10 11.89 -0.92
CA GLY A 157 13.66 11.78 0.42
C GLY A 157 12.89 10.86 1.37
N ARG A 158 12.03 9.98 0.84
CA ARG A 158 11.29 8.95 1.60
C ARG A 158 10.34 9.52 2.66
N ASN A 159 9.75 8.65 3.49
CA ASN A 159 8.81 8.97 4.56
C ASN A 159 7.74 10.00 4.14
N ARG A 160 7.11 9.75 2.99
CA ARG A 160 6.17 10.71 2.40
C ARG A 160 5.16 10.04 1.50
N VAL A 161 4.14 10.82 1.19
CA VAL A 161 3.06 10.44 0.30
C VAL A 161 3.16 11.32 -0.95
N ILE A 162 3.09 10.71 -2.13
CA ILE A 162 2.92 11.42 -3.40
C ILE A 162 1.65 10.91 -4.06
N LEU A 163 0.81 11.86 -4.46
CA LEU A 163 -0.36 11.62 -5.31
C LEU A 163 0.03 11.92 -6.76
N SER A 164 -0.15 10.95 -7.64
CA SER A 164 -0.03 11.18 -9.08
C SER A 164 -1.22 11.97 -9.59
N ASP A 165 -0.92 13.04 -10.34
CA ASP A 165 -1.86 13.78 -11.18
C ASP A 165 -2.62 12.83 -12.11
#